data_AF-A0AAE3Y230-F1
#
_entry.id   AF-A0AAE3Y230-F1
#
_cell.length_a   1.000
_cell.length_b   1.000
_cell.length_c   1.000
_cell.angle_alpha   90.00
_cell.angle_beta   90.00
_cell.angle_gamma   90.00
#
_symmetry.space_group_name_H-M   'P 1'
#
loop_
_entity.id
_entity.type
_entity.pdbx_description
1 polymer ?
#
loop_
_entity_poly.entity_id
_entity_poly.type
_entity_poly.pdbx_seq_one_letter_code
_entity_poly.pdbx_strand_id
1 'polypeptide(L)' 'MACPLHNWAIGLQDGCAQSPDEGCTPRFAVKVAEGVVHLDSKELATHAVELERPVAGPANRARLSEDTAA' A
#
# COMPACT_ATOMS: atom_id res chain seq x y z
N MET A 1 -5.94 8.78 -1.07
CA MET A 1 -5.73 8.74 -2.54
C MET A 1 -6.15 7.37 -3.04
N ALA A 2 -6.89 7.29 -4.15
CA ALA A 2 -7.37 6.01 -4.68
C ALA A 2 -6.39 5.44 -5.71
N CYS A 3 -6.04 4.16 -5.59
CA CYS A 3 -5.28 3.46 -6.63
C CYS A 3 -6.15 3.29 -7.89
N PRO A 4 -5.70 3.73 -9.09
CA PRO A 4 -6.51 3.66 -10.30
C PRO A 4 -6.75 2.23 -10.81
N LEU A 5 -5.96 1.25 -10.36
CA LEU A 5 -6.10 -0.15 -10.76
C LEU A 5 -6.99 -0.96 -9.81
N HIS A 6 -6.84 -0.73 -8.51
CA HIS A 6 -7.41 -1.60 -7.49
C HIS A 6 -8.34 -0.86 -6.52
N ASN A 7 -8.64 0.42 -6.76
CA ASN A 7 -9.58 1.24 -6.00
C ASN A 7 -9.36 1.29 -4.47
N TRP A 8 -8.18 0.90 -3.97
CA TRP A 8 -7.79 1.11 -2.58
C TRP A 8 -7.66 2.60 -2.30
N ALA A 9 -8.43 3.09 -1.33
CA ALA A 9 -8.25 4.43 -0.77
C ALA A 9 -7.19 4.39 0.33
N ILE A 10 -5.98 4.89 0.05
CA ILE A 10 -4.87 4.92 1.02
C ILE A 10 -4.76 6.30 1.69
N GLY A 11 -4.68 6.31 3.02
CA GLY A 11 -4.32 7.47 3.82
C GLY A 11 -2.86 7.87 3.60
N LEU A 12 -2.59 9.12 3.23
CA LEU A 12 -1.22 9.57 2.97
C LEU A 12 -0.42 9.82 4.26
N GLN A 13 -1.11 9.99 5.39
CA GLN A 13 -0.46 10.28 6.67
C GLN A 13 0.09 9.02 7.35
N ASP A 14 -0.64 7.91 7.24
CA ASP A 14 -0.37 6.65 7.92
C ASP A 14 -0.09 5.49 6.95
N GLY A 15 -0.33 5.68 5.64
CA GLY A 15 -0.17 4.65 4.62
C GLY A 15 -1.26 3.60 4.65
N CYS A 16 -2.30 3.75 5.48
CA CYS A 16 -3.28 2.69 5.69
C CYS A 16 -4.44 2.77 4.71
N ALA A 17 -4.89 1.60 4.28
CA ALA A 17 -6.13 1.47 3.53
C ALA A 17 -7.30 1.92 4.40
N GLN A 18 -8.19 2.70 3.80
CA GLN A 18 -9.41 3.15 4.44
C GLN A 18 -10.45 2.03 4.35
N SER A 19 -11.26 1.91 5.41
CA SER A 19 -12.40 1.00 5.44
C SER A 19 -13.23 1.09 4.15
N PRO A 20 -13.63 -0.05 3.55
CA PRO A 20 -13.60 -1.41 4.10
C PRO A 20 -12.29 -2.18 3.83
N ASP A 21 -11.32 -1.58 3.17
CA ASP A 21 -10.05 -2.23 2.83
C ASP A 21 -9.10 -2.27 4.03
N GLU A 22 -8.30 -3.32 4.12
CA GLU A 22 -7.34 -3.54 5.20
C GLU A 22 -5.91 -3.71 4.68
N GLY A 23 -4.95 -3.24 5.47
CA GLY A 23 -3.53 -3.23 5.14
C GLY A 23 -2.96 -1.82 5.10
N CYS A 24 -1.63 -1.71 5.09
CA CYS A 24 -0.95 -0.42 4.96
C CYS A 24 0.25 -0.55 4.03
N THR A 25 0.53 0.50 3.26
CA THR A 25 1.77 0.63 2.49
C THR A 25 2.93 0.95 3.44
N PRO A 26 4.15 0.48 3.14
CA PRO A 26 5.35 0.97 3.81
C PRO A 26 5.45 2.50 3.74
N ARG A 27 6.01 3.10 4.79
CA ARG A 27 6.22 4.55 4.88
C ARG A 27 7.71 4.83 4.98
N PHE A 28 8.13 5.90 4.32
CA PHE A 28 9.49 6.40 4.39
C PHE A 28 9.49 7.78 5.02
N ALA A 29 10.49 8.05 5.85
CA ALA A 29 10.75 9.37 6.37
C ALA A 29 11.12 10.31 5.22
N VAL A 30 10.46 11.47 5.20
CA VAL A 30 10.71 12.55 4.23
C VAL A 30 11.14 13.81 4.95
N LYS A 31 12.05 14.56 4.32
CA LYS A 31 12.42 15.91 4.75
C LYS A 31 12.37 16.85 3.55
N VAL A 32 11.74 18.01 3.71
CA VAL A 32 11.79 19.08 2.70
C VAL A 32 12.81 20.12 3.15
N ALA A 33 13.81 20.39 2.30
CA ALA A 33 14.82 21.42 2.54
C ALA A 33 15.12 22.13 1.22
N GLU A 34 15.12 23.47 1.22
CA GLU A 34 15.45 24.28 0.04
C GLU A 34 14.60 23.93 -1.21
N GLY A 35 13.33 23.56 -1.00
CA GLY A 35 12.44 23.14 -2.09
C GLY A 35 12.69 21.73 -2.63
N VAL A 36 13.64 20.99 -2.05
CA VAL A 36 13.97 19.61 -2.41
C VAL A 36 13.36 18.65 -1.40
N VAL A 37 12.81 17.55 -1.90
CA VAL A 37 12.31 16.43 -1.08
C VAL A 37 13.41 15.39 -0.94
N HIS A 38 13.77 15.08 0.29
CA HIS A 38 14.75 14.07 0.65
C HIS A 38 14.07 12.86 1.27
N LEU A 39 14.60 11.68 0.97
CA LEU A 39 14.26 10.42 1.64
C LEU A 39 15.40 10.02 2.58
N ASP A 40 15.08 9.32 3.66
CA ASP A 40 16.09 8.67 4.48
C ASP A 40 16.78 7.55 3.67
N SER A 41 18.10 7.65 3.51
CA SER A 41 18.87 6.72 2.66
C SER A 41 18.97 5.32 3.26
N LYS A 42 18.94 5.19 4.58
CA LYS A 42 18.97 3.90 5.26
C LYS A 42 17.63 3.19 5.10
N GLU A 43 16.52 3.90 5.29
CA GLU A 43 15.19 3.36 5.03
C GLU A 43 15.06 2.97 3.56
N LEU A 44 15.47 3.81 2.62
CA LEU A 44 15.43 3.48 1.20
C LEU A 44 16.20 2.19 0.86
N ALA A 45 17.36 1.96 1.51
CA ALA A 45 18.19 0.80 1.25
C ALA A 45 17.71 -0.49 1.93
N THR A 46 16.86 -0.41 2.97
CA THR A 46 16.60 -1.56 3.85
C THR A 46 15.15 -1.77 4.24
N HIS A 47 14.33 -0.72 4.23
CA HIS A 47 12.93 -0.81 4.63
C HIS A 47 12.11 -1.43 3.50
N ALA A 48 11.24 -2.36 3.88
CA ALA A 48 10.25 -2.98 2.99
C ALA A 48 10.77 -3.83 1.81
N VAL A 49 12.07 -4.13 1.74
CA VAL A 49 12.65 -4.89 0.62
C VAL A 49 12.24 -6.36 0.58
N GLU A 50 11.83 -6.93 1.72
CA GLU A 50 11.37 -8.33 1.83
C GLU A 50 9.91 -8.47 2.29
N LEU A 51 9.10 -7.41 2.19
CA LEU A 51 7.70 -7.50 2.60
C LEU A 51 6.89 -8.31 1.60
N GLU A 52 6.07 -9.21 2.12
CA GLU A 52 5.09 -9.91 1.31
C GLU A 52 4.10 -8.92 0.68
N ARG A 53 3.83 -9.11 -0.62
CA ARG A 53 2.91 -8.24 -1.35
C ARG A 53 1.50 -8.46 -0.83
N PRO A 54 0.81 -7.40 -0.33
CA PRO A 54 -0.55 -7.55 0.15
C PRO A 54 -1.50 -7.80 -1.02
N VAL A 55 -2.61 -8.49 -0.76
CA VAL A 55 -3.65 -8.72 -1.76
C VAL A 55 -4.50 -7.46 -1.93
N ALA A 56 -3.98 -6.51 -2.71
CA ALA A 56 -4.63 -5.24 -2.99
C ALA A 56 -5.99 -5.40 -3.71
N GLY A 57 -6.89 -4.45 -3.51
CA GLY A 57 -8.23 -4.44 -4.11
C GLY A 57 -9.36 -4.49 -3.08
N PRO A 58 -10.59 -4.14 -3.49
CA PRO A 58 -11.72 -4.01 -2.58
C PRO A 58 -11.93 -5.29 -1.76
N ALA A 59 -12.07 -5.18 -0.43
CA ALA A 59 -12.32 -6.31 0.45
C ALA A 59 -13.59 -7.09 0.06
N ASN A 60 -14.56 -6.42 -0.58
CA ASN A 60 -15.77 -6.99 -1.16
C ASN A 60 -15.52 -7.72 -2.49
N ARG A 61 -14.40 -8.44 -2.64
CA ARG A 61 -14.28 -9.46 -3.68
C ARG A 61 -15.36 -10.49 -3.41
N ALA A 62 -16.51 -10.38 -4.07
CA ALA A 62 -17.43 -11.50 -4.18
C ALA A 62 -16.56 -12.70 -4.54
N ARG A 63 -16.52 -13.69 -3.66
CA ARG A 63 -15.83 -14.96 -3.86
C ARG A 63 -16.18 -15.40 -5.28
N LEU A 64 -15.22 -15.36 -6.21
CA LEU A 64 -15.32 -16.16 -7.41
C LEU A 64 -15.16 -17.60 -6.92
N SER A 65 -16.24 -18.16 -6.38
CA SER A 65 -16.61 -19.55 -6.64
C SER A 65 -16.86 -19.57 -8.15
N GLU A 66 -16.28 -20.44 -8.98
CA GLU A 66 -15.87 -21.83 -8.86
C GLU A 66 -14.53 -22.02 -9.62
N ASP A 67 -13.57 -22.83 -9.17
CA ASP A 67 -13.41 -24.19 -9.70
C ASP A 67 -12.70 -25.11 -8.67
N THR A 68 -13.50 -25.93 -8.01
CA THR A 68 -13.09 -27.28 -7.58
C THR A 68 -14.22 -28.20 -8.01
N ALA A 69 -14.24 -28.49 -9.31
CA ALA A 69 -15.06 -29.52 -9.91
C ALA A 69 -14.43 -29.96 -11.25
N ALA A 70 -13.29 -30.66 -11.17
CA ALA A 70 -12.85 -31.75 -12.06
C ALA A 70 -11.52 -32.31 -11.55
#